data_AF-A0A1H8TVT5-F1
#
_entry.id   AF-A0A1H8TVT5-F1
#
_cell.length_a   1.000
_cell.length_b   1.000
_cell.length_c   1.000
_cell.angle_alpha   90.00
_cell.angle_beta   90.00
_cell.angle_gamma   90.00
#
_symmetry.space_group_name_H-M   'P 1'
#
loop_
_entity.id
_entity.type
_entity.pdbx_description
1 polymer ?
#
loop_
_entity_poly.entity_id
_entity_poly.type
_entity_poly.pdbx_seq_one_letter_code
_entity_poly.pdbx_strand_id
1 'polypeptide(L)'
;MSVRSFFAAVFRAAALAMARAPRLVWDGTKFVLRAAAALVPTPPQEEALAEEELVRELSRPRELVKADVVEADPREEWGRAAGDHLFPCGEERAAGILDERARSYLDSLDVEERAALLAYEARHIGQHLLGERKLKNLPPVPTAAQWTDAEKARLAALAGPVREGRALLQAKVDEVAATMREHGYEPVPALRPRAA
;
A
#
# COMPACT_ATOMS: atom_id res chain seq x y z
N MET A 1 -65.71 18.59 -9.93
CA MET A 1 -64.75 19.02 -8.89
C MET A 1 -64.55 20.52 -8.98
N SER A 2 -64.59 21.25 -7.87
CA SER A 2 -64.34 22.70 -7.90
C SER A 2 -62.83 22.98 -7.95
N VAL A 3 -62.43 24.06 -8.62
CA VAL A 3 -61.02 24.48 -8.74
C VAL A 3 -60.35 24.57 -7.36
N ARG A 4 -61.09 25.01 -6.34
CA ARG A 4 -60.62 25.08 -4.94
C ARG A 4 -60.33 23.69 -4.33
N SER A 5 -61.15 22.68 -4.63
CA SER A 5 -60.93 21.31 -4.14
C SER A 5 -59.72 20.63 -4.80
N PHE A 6 -59.41 20.98 -6.05
CA PHE A 6 -58.24 20.50 -6.75
C PHE A 6 -56.95 21.09 -6.17
N PHE A 7 -56.89 22.41 -5.98
CA PHE A 7 -55.72 23.05 -5.38
C PHE A 7 -55.44 22.58 -3.95
N ALA A 8 -56.48 22.35 -3.14
CA ALA A 8 -56.32 21.81 -1.80
C ALA A 8 -55.75 20.38 -1.80
N ALA A 9 -56.15 19.54 -2.76
CA ALA A 9 -55.62 18.19 -2.91
C ALA A 9 -54.15 18.20 -3.36
N VAL A 10 -53.78 19.08 -4.29
CA VAL A 10 -52.40 19.24 -4.76
C VAL A 10 -51.50 19.77 -3.64
N PHE A 11 -51.94 20.75 -2.86
CA PHE A 11 -51.16 21.27 -1.73
C PHE A 11 -50.98 20.23 -0.62
N ARG A 12 -52.01 19.42 -0.32
CA ARG A 12 -51.86 18.31 0.64
C ARG A 12 -50.89 17.24 0.15
N ALA A 13 -50.95 16.89 -1.13
CA ALA A 13 -50.03 15.91 -1.72
C ALA A 13 -48.58 16.41 -1.69
N ALA A 14 -48.35 17.69 -2.00
CA ALA A 14 -47.02 18.30 -1.94
C ALA A 14 -46.47 18.38 -0.51
N ALA A 15 -47.31 18.72 0.48
CA ALA A 15 -46.90 18.75 1.88
C ALA A 15 -46.54 17.35 2.41
N LEU A 16 -47.31 16.32 2.03
CA LEU A 16 -47.03 14.92 2.37
C LEU A 16 -45.74 14.39 1.73
N ALA A 17 -45.43 14.84 0.51
CA ALA A 17 -44.18 14.48 -0.16
C ALA A 17 -42.95 15.10 0.51
N MET A 18 -43.03 16.38 0.92
CA MET A 18 -41.93 17.04 1.64
C MET A 18 -41.72 16.47 3.05
N ALA A 19 -42.78 16.02 3.72
CA ALA A 19 -42.68 15.38 5.04
C ALA A 19 -41.95 14.01 5.00
N ARG A 20 -41.90 13.35 3.84
CA ARG A 20 -41.25 12.04 3.62
C ARG A 20 -39.85 12.13 3.00
N ALA A 21 -39.32 13.33 2.79
CA ALA A 21 -37.98 13.49 2.22
C ALA A 21 -36.92 12.96 3.20
N PRO A 22 -35.95 12.14 2.72
CA PRO A 22 -34.84 11.68 3.55
C PRO A 22 -33.99 12.87 3.99
N ARG A 23 -33.79 13.02 5.30
CA ARG A 23 -32.92 14.02 5.90
C ARG A 23 -31.57 13.39 6.17
N LEU A 24 -30.51 14.13 5.84
CA LEU A 24 -29.16 13.74 6.22
C LEU A 24 -28.98 14.00 7.71
N VAL A 25 -28.72 12.95 8.49
CA VAL A 25 -28.54 13.01 9.94
C VAL A 25 -27.15 12.49 10.30
N TRP A 26 -26.46 13.19 11.19
CA TRP A 26 -25.17 12.78 11.72
C TRP A 26 -25.36 11.82 12.90
N ASP A 27 -24.77 10.62 12.82
CA ASP A 27 -24.90 9.56 13.83
C ASP A 27 -23.60 9.38 14.66
N GLY A 28 -22.86 10.48 14.87
CA GLY A 28 -21.62 10.50 15.66
C GLY A 28 -20.36 10.01 14.93
N THR A 29 -20.49 9.11 13.96
CA THR A 29 -19.34 8.56 13.18
C THR A 29 -19.46 8.72 11.67
N LYS A 30 -20.67 8.90 11.13
CA LYS A 30 -20.92 9.12 9.71
C LYS A 30 -22.26 9.82 9.47
N PHE A 31 -22.43 10.42 8.28
CA PHE A 31 -23.70 10.95 7.81
C PHE A 31 -24.56 9.83 7.24
N VAL A 32 -25.81 9.75 7.67
CA VAL A 32 -26.79 8.74 7.23
C VAL A 32 -28.05 9.45 6.75
N LEU A 33 -28.57 9.08 5.57
CA LEU A 33 -29.88 9.52 5.08
C LEU A 33 -30.98 8.76 5.83
N ARG A 34 -31.76 9.46 6.64
CA ARG A 34 -32.92 8.92 7.37
C ARG A 34 -34.21 9.56 6.86
N ALA A 35 -35.15 8.74 6.39
CA ALA A 35 -36.51 9.21 6.12
C ALA A 35 -37.20 9.52 7.44
N ALA A 36 -37.67 10.76 7.63
CA ALA A 36 -38.47 11.11 8.77
C ALA A 36 -39.86 10.47 8.61
N ALA A 37 -40.23 9.57 9.52
CA ALA A 37 -41.58 9.01 9.57
C ALA A 37 -42.56 10.16 9.85
N ALA A 38 -43.45 10.44 8.90
CA ALA A 38 -44.48 11.45 9.07
C ALA A 38 -45.50 10.97 10.11
N LEU A 39 -45.68 11.75 11.19
CA LEU A 39 -46.77 11.58 12.17
C LEU A 39 -48.14 11.80 11.47
N VAL A 40 -48.72 10.75 10.94
CA VAL A 40 -50.16 10.68 10.64
C VAL A 40 -50.68 9.47 11.40
N PRO A 41 -51.77 9.60 12.20
CA PRO A 41 -52.30 8.46 12.93
C PRO A 41 -53.02 7.53 11.95
N THR A 42 -52.40 6.38 11.66
CA THR A 42 -53.00 5.27 10.92
C THR A 42 -53.62 4.25 11.90
N PRO A 43 -54.70 3.55 11.53
CA PRO A 43 -55.42 2.66 12.43
C PRO A 43 -54.59 1.41 12.81
N PRO A 44 -54.74 0.90 14.05
CA PRO A 44 -53.74 0.07 14.75
C PRO A 44 -53.59 -1.38 14.26
N GLN A 45 -54.19 -1.78 13.13
CA GLN A 45 -54.21 -3.17 12.69
C GLN A 45 -53.41 -3.44 11.41
N GLU A 46 -53.25 -2.44 10.53
CA GLU A 46 -52.40 -2.58 9.34
C GLU A 46 -50.91 -2.41 9.67
N GLU A 47 -50.58 -1.65 10.72
CA GLU A 47 -49.20 -1.45 11.19
C GLU A 47 -48.56 -2.73 11.73
N ALA A 48 -49.31 -3.59 12.43
CA ALA A 48 -48.74 -4.83 12.96
C ALA A 48 -48.30 -5.80 11.85
N LEU A 49 -49.10 -5.92 10.78
CA LEU A 49 -48.76 -6.75 9.62
C LEU A 49 -47.68 -6.10 8.75
N ALA A 50 -47.76 -4.78 8.56
CA ALA A 50 -46.76 -4.03 7.79
C ALA A 50 -45.39 -3.99 8.49
N GLU A 51 -45.35 -3.86 9.82
CA GLU A 51 -44.13 -3.91 10.63
C GLU A 51 -43.52 -5.30 10.62
N GLU A 52 -44.32 -6.37 10.71
CA GLU A 52 -43.82 -7.75 10.59
C GLU A 52 -43.23 -8.02 9.20
N GLU A 53 -43.84 -7.51 8.13
CA GLU A 53 -43.31 -7.65 6.77
C GLU A 53 -42.03 -6.83 6.57
N LEU A 54 -41.96 -5.62 7.13
CA LEU A 54 -40.76 -4.76 7.10
C LEU A 54 -39.60 -5.36 7.93
N VAL A 55 -39.89 -5.91 9.10
CA VAL A 55 -38.90 -6.62 9.92
C VAL A 55 -38.42 -7.87 9.19
N ARG A 56 -39.30 -8.60 8.49
CA ARG A 56 -38.93 -9.77 7.67
C ARG A 56 -38.09 -9.39 6.45
N GLU A 57 -38.34 -8.25 5.83
CA GLU A 57 -37.52 -7.74 4.73
C GLU A 57 -36.17 -7.20 5.19
N LEU A 58 -36.13 -6.51 6.34
CA LEU A 58 -34.88 -5.99 6.93
C LEU A 58 -34.00 -7.10 7.54
N SER A 59 -34.61 -8.21 7.96
CA SER A 59 -33.90 -9.39 8.47
C SER A 59 -33.52 -10.39 7.38
N ARG A 60 -33.89 -10.16 6.11
CA ARG A 60 -33.32 -10.94 5.00
C ARG A 60 -31.81 -10.68 4.97
N PRO A 61 -30.97 -11.72 5.08
CA PRO A 61 -29.54 -11.57 4.89
C PRO A 61 -29.32 -10.96 3.51
N ARG A 62 -28.80 -9.74 3.46
CA ARG A 62 -28.30 -9.20 2.20
C ARG A 62 -27.16 -10.10 1.79
N GLU A 63 -27.37 -10.89 0.75
CA GLU A 63 -26.29 -11.57 0.05
C GLU A 63 -25.35 -10.48 -0.44
N LEU A 64 -24.28 -10.26 0.34
CA LEU A 64 -23.15 -9.47 -0.11
C LEU A 64 -22.65 -10.20 -1.35
N VAL A 65 -22.81 -9.55 -2.51
CA VAL A 65 -22.19 -10.00 -3.75
C VAL A 65 -20.75 -10.34 -3.39
N LYS A 66 -20.38 -11.61 -3.53
CA LYS A 66 -19.00 -12.05 -3.30
C LYS A 66 -18.15 -11.11 -4.13
N ALA A 67 -17.32 -10.30 -3.46
CA ALA A 67 -16.39 -9.45 -4.16
C ALA A 67 -15.60 -10.37 -5.08
N ASP A 68 -15.69 -10.13 -6.39
CA ASP A 68 -14.85 -10.84 -7.34
C ASP A 68 -13.42 -10.66 -6.84
N VAL A 69 -12.70 -11.78 -6.71
CA VAL A 69 -11.28 -11.75 -6.35
C VAL A 69 -10.58 -11.14 -7.55
N VAL A 70 -10.48 -9.81 -7.57
CA VAL A 70 -9.74 -9.08 -8.58
C VAL A 70 -8.28 -9.43 -8.35
N GLU A 71 -7.71 -10.20 -9.27
CA GLU A 71 -6.29 -10.49 -9.29
C GLU A 71 -5.52 -9.17 -9.28
N ALA A 72 -4.61 -9.02 -8.31
CA ALA A 72 -3.89 -7.78 -8.11
C ALA A 72 -2.97 -7.50 -9.31
N ASP A 73 -3.06 -6.30 -9.90
CA ASP A 73 -2.16 -5.91 -10.99
C ASP A 73 -0.73 -5.82 -10.42
N PRO A 74 0.25 -6.58 -10.96
CA PRO A 74 1.63 -6.58 -10.45
C PRO A 74 2.25 -5.18 -10.47
N ARG A 75 1.81 -4.29 -11.38
CA ARG A 75 2.24 -2.90 -11.41
C ARG A 75 1.76 -2.13 -10.20
N GLU A 76 0.53 -2.37 -9.78
CA GLU A 76 -0.04 -1.71 -8.62
C GLU A 76 0.63 -2.21 -7.33
N GLU A 77 0.94 -3.50 -7.24
CA GLU A 77 1.71 -4.07 -6.13
C GLU A 77 3.10 -3.45 -6.02
N TRP A 78 3.81 -3.30 -7.15
CA TRP A 78 5.09 -2.60 -7.20
C TRP A 78 4.98 -1.14 -6.72
N GLY A 79 3.94 -0.42 -7.14
CA GLY A 79 3.71 0.95 -6.70
C GLY A 79 3.38 1.09 -5.22
N ARG A 80 2.58 0.17 -4.68
CA ARG A 80 2.26 0.12 -3.25
C ARG A 80 3.51 -0.19 -2.43
N ALA A 81 4.29 -1.20 -2.87
CA ALA A 81 5.56 -1.54 -2.26
C ALA A 81 6.56 -0.38 -2.29
N ALA A 82 6.58 0.43 -3.36
CA ALA A 82 7.40 1.65 -3.43
C ALA A 82 6.95 2.71 -2.43
N GLY A 83 5.63 2.88 -2.25
CA GLY A 83 5.07 3.73 -1.19
C GLY A 83 5.51 3.28 0.21
N ASP A 84 5.39 1.98 0.49
CA ASP A 84 5.79 1.39 1.77
C ASP A 84 7.30 1.49 2.00
N HIS A 85 8.13 1.38 0.95
CA HIS A 85 9.59 1.58 1.03
C HIS A 85 9.95 3.02 1.39
N LEU A 86 9.27 4.02 0.78
CA LEU A 86 9.54 5.42 1.04
C LEU A 86 8.99 5.90 2.40
N PHE A 87 7.84 5.38 2.81
CA PHE A 87 7.15 5.72 4.06
C PHE A 87 6.64 4.45 4.74
N PRO A 88 7.51 3.75 5.50
CA PRO A 88 7.18 2.48 6.11
C PRO A 88 6.06 2.64 7.15
N CYS A 89 4.83 2.30 6.74
CA CYS A 89 3.64 2.30 7.57
C CYS A 89 3.34 0.88 8.05
N GLY A 90 4.14 0.38 8.99
CA GLY A 90 3.83 -0.80 9.81
C GLY A 90 3.96 -2.19 9.16
N GLU A 91 3.56 -2.38 7.90
CA GLU A 91 3.72 -3.66 7.18
C GLU A 91 4.90 -3.59 6.18
N GLU A 92 5.93 -4.42 6.38
CA GLU A 92 7.08 -4.55 5.47
C GLU A 92 6.73 -5.32 4.18
N ARG A 93 5.77 -4.83 3.38
CA ARG A 93 5.43 -5.45 2.09
C ARG A 93 6.53 -5.25 1.03
N ALA A 94 7.33 -4.19 1.17
CA ALA A 94 8.35 -3.82 0.19
C ALA A 94 9.46 -4.87 0.00
N ALA A 95 9.83 -5.58 1.07
CA ALA A 95 11.01 -6.44 1.10
C ALA A 95 10.94 -7.68 0.18
N GLY A 96 9.74 -8.10 -0.23
CA GLY A 96 9.54 -9.24 -1.13
C GLY A 96 9.21 -8.89 -2.58
N ILE A 97 8.86 -7.62 -2.86
CA ILE A 97 8.28 -7.21 -4.14
C ILE A 97 9.28 -6.41 -4.98
N LEU A 98 9.99 -5.47 -4.35
CA LEU A 98 10.92 -4.59 -5.06
C LEU A 98 12.29 -5.26 -5.22
N ASP A 99 12.84 -5.19 -6.44
CA ASP A 99 14.23 -5.56 -6.71
C ASP A 99 15.21 -4.53 -6.11
N GLU A 100 16.48 -4.91 -5.96
CA GLU A 100 17.52 -4.05 -5.38
C GLU A 100 17.71 -2.76 -6.18
N ARG A 101 17.54 -2.84 -7.51
CA ARG A 101 17.63 -1.71 -8.42
C ARG A 101 16.54 -0.67 -8.13
N ALA A 102 15.29 -1.08 -7.98
CA ALA A 102 14.19 -0.20 -7.66
C ALA A 102 14.37 0.42 -6.27
N ARG A 103 14.83 -0.36 -5.28
CA ARG A 103 15.14 0.16 -3.94
C ARG A 103 16.22 1.24 -4.00
N SER A 104 17.34 0.96 -4.65
CA SER A 104 18.41 1.95 -4.78
C SER A 104 17.98 3.19 -5.55
N TYR A 105 17.10 3.05 -6.55
CA TYR A 105 16.51 4.20 -7.23
C TYR A 105 15.67 5.03 -6.26
N LEU A 106 14.75 4.41 -5.51
CA LEU A 106 13.91 5.09 -4.53
C LEU A 106 14.74 5.76 -3.42
N ASP A 107 15.84 5.12 -3.01
CA ASP A 107 16.77 5.68 -2.02
C ASP A 107 17.54 6.89 -2.54
N SER A 108 17.80 6.94 -3.86
CA SER A 108 18.51 8.05 -4.51
C SER A 108 17.65 9.30 -4.71
N LEU A 109 16.32 9.18 -4.64
CA LEU A 109 15.41 10.30 -4.81
C LEU A 109 15.53 11.30 -3.67
N ASP A 110 15.51 12.58 -3.99
CA ASP A 110 15.43 13.65 -3.00
C ASP A 110 14.01 13.78 -2.39
N VAL A 111 13.85 14.71 -1.44
CA VAL A 111 12.56 14.89 -0.73
C VAL A 111 11.46 15.37 -1.68
N GLU A 112 11.77 16.24 -2.63
CA GLU A 112 10.80 16.81 -3.57
C GLU A 112 10.39 15.75 -4.61
N GLU A 113 11.35 14.98 -5.11
CA GLU A 113 11.14 13.87 -6.02
C GLU A 113 10.32 12.75 -5.37
N ARG A 114 10.58 12.40 -4.11
CA ARG A 114 9.74 11.45 -3.36
C ARG A 114 8.31 11.92 -3.24
N ALA A 115 8.09 13.18 -2.88
CA ALA A 115 6.76 13.77 -2.81
C ALA A 115 6.07 13.77 -4.18
N ALA A 116 6.81 14.11 -5.25
CA ALA A 116 6.31 14.10 -6.62
C ALA A 116 5.93 12.68 -7.09
N LEU A 117 6.73 11.67 -6.74
CA LEU A 117 6.44 10.26 -7.05
C LEU A 117 5.15 9.80 -6.38
N LEU A 118 4.96 10.12 -5.10
CA LEU A 118 3.78 9.72 -4.33
C LEU A 118 2.50 10.47 -4.69
N ALA A 119 2.61 11.56 -5.45
CA ALA A 119 1.44 12.23 -6.03
C ALA A 119 0.79 11.39 -7.16
N TYR A 120 1.49 10.38 -7.68
CA TYR A 120 0.96 9.46 -8.69
C TYR A 120 0.26 8.25 -8.06
N GLU A 121 -0.69 7.68 -8.80
CA GLU A 121 -1.31 6.40 -8.42
C GLU A 121 -0.28 5.26 -8.41
N ALA A 122 -0.46 4.30 -7.51
CA ALA A 122 0.43 3.15 -7.36
C ALA A 122 0.71 2.45 -8.70
N ARG A 123 -0.31 2.24 -9.54
CA ARG A 123 -0.13 1.65 -10.86
C ARG A 123 0.85 2.43 -11.74
N HIS A 124 0.79 3.76 -11.74
CA HIS A 124 1.71 4.60 -12.51
C HIS A 124 3.13 4.57 -11.95
N ILE A 125 3.27 4.51 -10.63
CA ILE A 125 4.56 4.34 -9.96
C ILE A 125 5.18 3.00 -10.37
N GLY A 126 4.43 1.91 -10.33
CA GLY A 126 4.94 0.59 -10.75
C GLY A 126 5.35 0.56 -12.22
N GLN A 127 4.55 1.14 -13.12
CA GLN A 127 4.92 1.29 -14.53
C GLN A 127 6.22 2.08 -14.70
N HIS A 128 6.47 3.07 -13.84
CA HIS A 128 7.69 3.85 -13.86
C HIS A 128 8.92 3.05 -13.44
N LEU A 129 8.82 2.33 -12.32
CA LEU A 129 9.88 1.48 -11.78
C LEU A 129 10.23 0.32 -12.72
N LEU A 130 9.23 -0.21 -13.42
CA LEU A 130 9.42 -1.22 -14.46
C LEU A 130 9.97 -0.66 -15.78
N GLY A 131 10.06 0.67 -15.92
CA GLY A 131 10.54 1.33 -17.13
C GLY A 131 9.53 1.37 -18.28
N GLU A 132 8.29 0.95 -18.04
CA GLU A 132 7.20 1.00 -19.02
C GLU A 132 6.73 2.44 -19.27
N ARG A 133 6.84 3.31 -18.27
CA ARG A 133 6.39 4.71 -18.33
C ARG A 133 7.42 5.69 -17.76
N LYS A 134 7.58 6.84 -18.41
CA LYS A 134 8.32 7.97 -17.84
C LYS A 134 7.36 8.90 -17.14
N LEU A 135 7.63 9.22 -15.87
CA LEU A 135 6.91 10.24 -15.12
C LEU A 135 7.59 11.59 -15.32
N LYS A 136 6.80 12.66 -15.31
CA LYS A 136 7.29 14.02 -15.52
C LYS A 136 7.99 14.49 -14.24
N ASN A 137 9.08 15.22 -14.38
CA ASN A 137 9.86 15.78 -13.26
C ASN A 137 10.47 14.73 -12.32
N LEU A 138 10.63 13.48 -12.79
CA LEU A 138 11.33 12.44 -12.06
C LEU A 138 12.53 11.95 -12.87
N PRO A 139 13.64 11.63 -12.20
CA PRO A 139 14.80 11.06 -12.87
C PRO A 139 14.42 9.70 -13.47
N PRO A 140 14.97 9.34 -14.63
CA PRO A 140 14.68 8.06 -15.25
C PRO A 140 15.22 6.91 -14.39
N VAL A 141 14.42 5.87 -14.22
CA VAL A 141 14.85 4.65 -13.54
C VAL A 141 15.97 4.00 -14.35
N PRO A 142 17.12 3.67 -13.71
CA PRO A 142 18.21 2.98 -14.39
C PRO A 142 17.73 1.69 -15.04
N THR A 143 18.17 1.45 -16.26
CA THR A 143 18.00 0.14 -16.89
C THR A 143 18.80 -0.93 -16.15
N ALA A 144 18.45 -2.20 -16.31
CA ALA A 144 19.18 -3.30 -15.68
C ALA A 144 20.68 -3.31 -16.05
N ALA A 145 21.01 -2.96 -17.30
CA ALA A 145 22.40 -2.85 -17.76
C ALA A 145 23.15 -1.70 -17.04
N GLN A 146 22.55 -0.51 -16.99
CA GLN A 146 23.14 0.64 -16.29
C GLN A 146 23.35 0.38 -14.80
N TRP A 147 22.38 -0.27 -14.15
CA TRP A 147 22.50 -0.69 -12.75
C TRP A 147 23.65 -1.68 -12.55
N THR A 148 23.74 -2.69 -13.41
CA THR A 148 24.79 -3.72 -13.34
C THR A 148 26.19 -3.11 -13.53
N ASP A 149 26.33 -2.17 -14.47
CA ASP A 149 27.61 -1.51 -14.72
C ASP A 149 28.01 -0.58 -13.57
N ALA A 150 27.04 0.15 -12.99
CA ALA A 150 27.26 0.94 -11.79
C ALA A 150 27.66 0.07 -10.59
N GLU A 151 27.00 -1.07 -10.38
CA GLU A 151 27.29 -1.97 -9.28
C GLU A 151 28.65 -2.66 -9.45
N LYS A 152 29.01 -3.05 -10.68
CA LYS A 152 30.37 -3.53 -10.98
C LYS A 152 31.43 -2.48 -10.66
N ALA A 153 31.19 -1.23 -11.03
CA ALA A 153 32.11 -0.12 -10.74
C ALA A 153 32.23 0.11 -9.23
N ARG A 154 31.12 0.08 -8.49
CA ARG A 154 31.10 0.17 -7.02
C ARG A 154 31.88 -0.97 -6.37
N LEU A 155 31.65 -2.21 -6.79
CA LEU A 155 32.37 -3.38 -6.27
C LEU A 155 33.87 -3.34 -6.60
N ALA A 156 34.22 -2.87 -7.79
CA ALA A 156 35.62 -2.66 -8.18
C ALA A 156 36.30 -1.59 -7.31
N ALA A 157 35.60 -0.49 -6.99
CA ALA A 157 36.12 0.54 -6.10
C ALA A 157 36.33 0.02 -4.67
N LEU A 158 35.45 -0.86 -4.18
CA LEU A 158 35.59 -1.50 -2.86
C LEU A 158 36.68 -2.58 -2.83
N ALA A 159 37.04 -3.17 -3.97
CA ALA A 159 38.04 -4.23 -4.04
C ALA A 159 39.44 -3.79 -3.55
N GLY A 160 39.81 -2.52 -3.75
CA GLY A 160 41.07 -1.96 -3.25
C GLY A 160 41.16 -2.00 -1.71
N PRO A 161 40.28 -1.28 -1.00
CA PRO A 161 40.23 -1.28 0.46
C PRO A 161 40.07 -2.67 1.07
N VAL A 162 39.30 -3.57 0.43
CA VAL A 162 39.14 -4.95 0.90
C VAL A 162 40.45 -5.74 0.77
N ARG A 163 41.21 -5.57 -0.33
CA ARG A 163 42.51 -6.21 -0.49
C ARG A 163 43.52 -5.70 0.52
N GLU A 164 43.57 -4.38 0.75
CA GLU A 164 44.44 -3.77 1.74
C GLU A 164 44.11 -4.22 3.17
N GLY A 165 42.82 -4.20 3.53
CA GLY A 165 42.34 -4.70 4.82
C GLY A 165 42.67 -6.18 5.02
N ARG A 166 42.52 -7.00 3.97
CA ARG A 166 42.91 -8.42 4.00
C ARG A 166 44.42 -8.59 4.18
N ALA A 167 45.25 -7.78 3.52
CA ALA A 167 46.71 -7.83 3.67
C ALA A 167 47.13 -7.45 5.10
N LEU A 168 46.50 -6.44 5.70
CA LEU A 168 46.74 -6.05 7.09
C LEU A 168 46.34 -7.16 8.07
N LEU A 169 45.18 -7.80 7.87
CA LEU A 169 44.76 -8.92 8.69
C LEU A 169 45.72 -10.10 8.56
N GLN A 170 46.18 -10.41 7.34
CA GLN A 170 47.15 -11.47 7.12
C GLN A 170 48.48 -11.17 7.83
N ALA A 171 48.98 -9.93 7.74
CA ALA A 171 50.20 -9.54 8.44
C ALA A 171 50.09 -9.74 9.97
N LYS A 172 48.95 -9.40 10.57
CA LYS A 172 48.69 -9.66 12.00
C LYS A 172 48.62 -11.15 12.32
N VAL A 173 48.01 -11.95 11.46
CA VAL A 173 47.98 -13.41 11.61
C VAL A 173 49.39 -13.98 11.56
N ASP A 174 50.23 -13.49 10.65
CA ASP A 174 51.61 -13.95 10.49
C ASP A 174 52.49 -13.55 11.70
N GLU A 175 52.28 -12.36 12.27
CA GLU A 175 52.91 -11.89 13.51
C GLU A 175 52.53 -12.77 14.71
N VAL A 176 51.24 -13.07 14.88
CA VAL A 176 50.78 -14.00 15.92
C VAL A 176 51.36 -15.40 15.69
N ALA A 177 51.40 -15.89 14.45
CA ALA A 177 52.00 -17.18 14.14
C ALA A 177 53.52 -17.21 14.38
N ALA A 178 54.21 -16.07 14.24
CA ALA A 178 55.64 -15.95 14.57
C ALA A 178 55.86 -16.00 16.09
N THR A 179 55.13 -15.21 16.86
CA THR A 179 55.21 -15.22 18.34
C THR A 179 54.83 -16.57 18.93
N MET A 180 53.81 -17.26 18.40
CA MET A 180 53.48 -18.62 18.81
C MET A 180 54.63 -19.61 18.58
N ARG A 181 55.33 -19.51 17.44
CA ARG A 181 56.51 -20.35 17.16
C ARG A 181 57.67 -20.06 18.11
N GLU A 182 57.93 -18.80 18.45
CA GLU A 182 58.95 -18.41 19.42
C GLU A 182 58.68 -18.99 20.82
N HIS A 183 57.41 -19.11 21.20
CA HIS A 183 56.98 -19.73 22.46
C HIS A 183 56.87 -21.27 22.40
N GLY A 184 57.29 -21.90 21.31
CA GLY A 184 57.30 -23.36 21.16
C GLY A 184 55.94 -23.99 20.85
N TYR A 185 54.94 -23.19 20.45
CA TYR A 185 53.67 -23.73 19.95
C TYR A 185 53.83 -24.16 18.48
N GLU A 186 53.47 -25.42 18.17
CA GLU A 186 53.31 -25.84 16.79
C GLU A 186 52.08 -25.16 16.17
N PRO A 187 52.19 -24.56 14.97
CA PRO A 187 51.04 -24.01 14.29
C PRO A 187 50.05 -25.13 13.96
N VAL A 188 48.80 -24.97 14.42
CA VAL A 188 47.71 -25.88 14.04
C VAL A 188 47.60 -25.85 12.52
N PRO A 189 47.72 -27.00 11.82
CA PRO A 189 47.65 -27.03 10.37
C PRO A 189 46.33 -26.41 9.93
N ALA A 190 46.41 -25.43 9.03
CA ALA A 190 45.23 -24.76 8.51
C ALA A 190 44.22 -25.81 8.04
N LEU A 191 43.01 -25.77 8.61
CA LEU A 191 41.88 -26.58 8.17
C LEU A 191 41.70 -26.35 6.67
N ARG A 192 42.18 -27.29 5.85
CA ARG A 192 41.95 -27.24 4.42
C ARG A 192 40.44 -27.19 4.23
N PRO A 193 39.91 -26.23 3.46
CA PRO A 193 38.49 -26.23 3.15
C PRO A 193 38.17 -27.59 2.54
N ARG A 194 37.24 -28.32 3.17
CA ARG A 194 36.72 -29.59 2.64
C ARG A 194 36.18 -29.25 1.26
N ALA A 195 36.75 -29.84 0.22
CA ALA A 195 36.20 -29.73 -1.11
C ALA A 195 34.74 -30.19 -1.04
N ALA A 196 33.82 -29.28 -1.38
CA ALA A 196 32.40 -29.55 -1.51
C ALA A 196 32.12 -30.21 -2.86
#